data_AF-A0A975XR74-F1
#
_entry.id   AF-A0A975XR74-F1
#
_cell.length_a   1.000
_cell.length_b   1.000
_cell.length_c   1.000
_cell.angle_alpha   90.00
_cell.angle_beta   90.00
_cell.angle_gamma   90.00
#
_symmetry.space_group_name_H-M   'P 1'
#
loop_
_entity.id
_entity.type
_entity.pdbx_description
1 polymer ?
#
loop_
_entity_poly.entity_id
_entity_poly.type
_entity_poly.pdbx_seq_one_letter_code
_entity_poly.pdbx_strand_id
1 'polypeptide(L)'
;MGPLGVCLIVSAAVCAVVWILSVATREYSWVDRLWSVVPVAYAWIFAGAAGFTDARLTVVASLITLWGIRLTFNFARKGGYRAGGEDYRWKVLRSQMPPWRFQLFNVFFITLYQNVILLLITLPMLTMFTHRGTEFGPLDLVATVAFLGCLVGETVADQQQWLFQREKARTLASGNVPARGFLTTGLFSVSRHPNFFFEQSQWWVVFFFGCIAAGSIWQWTILGAVLLTTLFLGSTRFTEAISSSKYPNYALYQARTSALIPWFPKRGAAAETA
;
A
#
# COMPACT_ATOMS: atom_id res chain seq x y z
N MET A 1 -20.48 -15.54 17.24
CA MET A 1 -19.70 -14.31 17.02
C MET A 1 -19.72 -14.00 15.53
N GLY A 2 -20.06 -12.78 15.11
CA GLY A 2 -20.07 -12.40 13.69
C GLY A 2 -18.65 -12.25 13.10
N PRO A 3 -18.50 -12.19 11.76
CA PRO A 3 -17.21 -12.08 11.10
C PRO A 3 -16.42 -10.83 11.52
N LEU A 4 -17.10 -9.71 11.79
CA LEU A 4 -16.45 -8.51 12.33
C LEU A 4 -15.80 -8.77 13.70
N GLY A 5 -16.48 -9.51 14.60
CA GLY A 5 -15.93 -9.86 15.91
C GLY A 5 -14.67 -10.72 15.79
N VAL A 6 -14.66 -11.68 14.85
CA VAL A 6 -13.47 -12.47 14.52
C VAL A 6 -12.33 -11.56 14.02
N CYS A 7 -12.62 -10.66 13.08
CA CYS A 7 -11.61 -9.73 12.55
C CYS A 7 -11.03 -8.80 13.63
N LEU A 8 -11.85 -8.33 14.58
CA LEU A 8 -11.39 -7.51 15.70
C LEU A 8 -10.44 -8.27 16.63
N ILE A 9 -10.74 -9.55 16.92
CA ILE A 9 -9.86 -10.41 17.72
C ILE A 9 -8.53 -10.65 16.97
N VAL A 10 -8.60 -10.97 15.68
CA VAL A 10 -7.40 -11.16 14.86
C VAL A 10 -6.59 -9.86 14.78
N SER A 11 -7.23 -8.70 14.63
CA SER A 11 -6.57 -7.39 14.64
C SER A 11 -5.87 -7.10 15.98
N ALA A 12 -6.53 -7.35 17.10
CA ALA A 12 -5.94 -7.18 18.43
C ALA A 12 -4.73 -8.11 18.63
N ALA A 13 -4.83 -9.38 18.19
CA ALA A 13 -3.73 -10.33 18.25
C ALA A 13 -2.55 -9.89 17.36
N VAL A 14 -2.81 -9.43 16.13
CA VAL A 14 -1.79 -8.90 15.22
C VAL A 14 -1.11 -7.68 15.82
N CYS A 15 -1.86 -6.72 16.37
CA CYS A 15 -1.29 -5.56 17.08
C CYS A 15 -0.36 -5.99 18.22
N ALA A 16 -0.79 -6.94 19.06
CA ALA A 16 0.03 -7.46 20.14
C ALA A 16 1.32 -8.11 19.60
N VAL A 17 1.22 -8.96 18.57
CA VAL A 17 2.38 -9.62 17.94
C VAL A 17 3.35 -8.59 17.35
N VAL A 18 2.85 -7.63 16.56
CA VAL A 18 3.68 -6.57 15.95
C VAL A 18 4.41 -5.78 17.03
N TRP A 19 3.71 -5.38 18.10
CA TRP A 19 4.33 -4.61 19.17
C TRP A 19 5.38 -5.43 19.93
N ILE A 20 5.05 -6.65 20.37
CA ILE A 20 5.97 -7.53 21.10
C ILE A 20 7.23 -7.79 20.27
N LEU A 21 7.06 -8.17 19.00
CA LEU A 21 8.19 -8.44 18.11
C LEU A 21 9.01 -7.16 17.86
N SER A 22 8.37 -6.00 17.73
CA SER A 22 9.10 -4.74 17.53
C SER A 22 10.03 -4.39 18.68
N VAL A 23 9.58 -4.62 19.92
CA VAL A 23 10.38 -4.35 21.12
C VAL A 23 11.45 -5.43 21.31
N ALA A 24 11.09 -6.70 21.16
CA ALA A 24 11.99 -7.84 21.36
C ALA A 24 13.14 -7.87 20.35
N THR A 25 12.86 -7.53 19.09
CA THR A 25 13.86 -7.58 17.99
C THR A 25 14.48 -6.22 17.68
N ARG A 26 13.94 -5.12 18.22
CA ARG A 26 14.31 -3.74 17.89
C ARG A 26 14.21 -3.40 16.40
N GLU A 27 13.27 -4.06 15.73
CA GLU A 27 12.98 -3.93 14.29
C GLU A 27 11.50 -3.56 14.12
N TYR A 28 11.19 -2.54 13.33
CA TYR A 28 9.87 -1.91 13.33
C TYR A 28 9.05 -2.20 12.06
N SER A 29 9.56 -3.03 11.14
CA SER A 29 8.89 -3.43 9.90
C SER A 29 8.07 -4.71 10.04
N TRP A 30 7.78 -5.16 11.27
CA TRP A 30 6.84 -6.27 11.49
C TRP A 30 5.46 -5.97 10.92
N VAL A 31 5.03 -4.71 10.99
CA VAL A 31 3.80 -4.27 10.33
C VAL A 31 3.91 -4.35 8.80
N ASP A 32 5.05 -3.96 8.22
CA ASP A 32 5.28 -4.02 6.77
C ASP A 32 5.25 -5.47 6.25
N ARG A 33 5.78 -6.43 7.03
CA ARG A 33 5.73 -7.87 6.72
C ARG A 33 4.31 -8.44 6.69
N LEU A 34 3.44 -7.91 7.55
CA LEU A 34 2.06 -8.36 7.71
C LEU A 34 1.07 -7.56 6.86
N TRP A 35 1.47 -6.41 6.33
CA TRP A 35 0.64 -5.49 5.54
C TRP A 35 -0.11 -6.19 4.41
N SER A 36 0.55 -7.09 3.70
CA SER A 36 -0.02 -7.84 2.57
C SER A 36 -0.70 -9.16 2.93
N VAL A 37 -0.59 -9.60 4.20
CA VAL A 37 -1.08 -10.90 4.66
C VAL A 37 -2.38 -10.75 5.46
N VAL A 38 -2.43 -9.75 6.33
CA VAL A 38 -3.55 -9.57 7.27
C VAL A 38 -4.86 -9.20 6.57
N PRO A 39 -4.90 -8.29 5.57
CA PRO A 39 -6.13 -8.02 4.82
C PRO A 39 -6.70 -9.25 4.09
N VAL A 40 -5.83 -10.15 3.63
CA VAL A 40 -6.24 -11.42 2.99
C VAL A 40 -7.00 -12.27 4.00
N ALA A 41 -6.49 -12.39 5.23
CA ALA A 41 -7.17 -13.13 6.29
C ALA A 41 -8.54 -12.54 6.61
N TYR A 42 -8.66 -11.21 6.75
CA TYR A 42 -9.95 -10.55 6.98
C TYR A 42 -10.94 -10.80 5.85
N ALA A 43 -10.49 -10.71 4.61
CA ALA A 43 -11.35 -10.92 3.45
C ALA A 43 -11.94 -12.34 3.41
N TRP A 44 -11.11 -13.36 3.70
CA TRP A 44 -11.57 -14.75 3.76
C TRP A 44 -12.42 -15.06 4.98
N ILE A 45 -12.25 -14.34 6.11
CA ILE A 45 -13.17 -14.44 7.25
C ILE A 45 -14.59 -14.01 6.83
N PHE A 46 -14.73 -12.90 6.09
CA PHE A 46 -16.03 -12.46 5.58
C PHE A 46 -16.63 -13.44 4.56
N ALA A 47 -15.84 -13.89 3.58
CA ALA A 47 -16.30 -14.85 2.58
C ALA A 47 -16.70 -16.21 3.21
N GLY A 48 -15.91 -16.70 4.17
CA GLY A 48 -16.20 -17.94 4.88
C GLY A 48 -17.42 -17.84 5.79
N ALA A 49 -17.65 -16.68 6.42
CA ALA A 49 -18.87 -16.45 7.20
C ALA A 49 -20.14 -16.43 6.32
N ALA A 50 -20.02 -16.15 5.03
CA ALA A 50 -21.09 -16.28 4.03
C ALA A 50 -21.18 -17.70 3.42
N GLY A 51 -20.42 -18.66 3.95
CA GLY A 51 -20.37 -20.03 3.44
C GLY A 51 -19.80 -20.16 2.03
N PHE A 52 -19.04 -19.15 1.57
CA PHE A 52 -18.52 -19.07 0.19
C PHE A 52 -19.59 -19.12 -0.92
N THR A 53 -20.85 -18.81 -0.57
CA THR A 53 -21.97 -18.81 -1.54
C THR A 53 -22.20 -17.44 -2.18
N ASP A 54 -21.73 -16.36 -1.54
CA ASP A 54 -21.82 -15.01 -2.07
C ASP A 54 -20.67 -14.74 -3.05
N ALA A 55 -21.02 -14.53 -4.31
CA ALA A 55 -20.07 -14.33 -5.40
C ALA A 55 -19.25 -13.04 -5.21
N ARG A 56 -19.86 -11.94 -4.73
CA ARG A 56 -19.18 -10.66 -4.53
C ARG A 56 -18.09 -10.78 -3.46
N LEU A 57 -18.42 -11.35 -2.31
CA LEU A 57 -17.45 -11.59 -1.23
C LEU A 57 -16.29 -12.48 -1.69
N THR A 58 -16.59 -13.54 -2.45
CA THR A 58 -15.58 -14.48 -2.94
C THR A 58 -14.65 -13.85 -3.97
N VAL A 59 -15.21 -13.07 -4.91
CA VAL A 59 -14.43 -12.33 -5.91
C VAL A 59 -13.55 -11.29 -5.22
N VAL A 60 -14.09 -10.48 -4.31
CA VAL A 60 -13.29 -9.45 -3.61
C VAL A 60 -12.20 -10.07 -2.73
N ALA A 61 -12.48 -11.19 -2.03
CA ALA A 61 -11.45 -11.92 -1.30
C ALA A 61 -10.34 -12.45 -2.22
N SER A 62 -10.70 -12.92 -3.42
CA SER A 62 -9.73 -13.36 -4.42
C SER A 62 -8.88 -12.20 -4.94
N LEU A 63 -9.49 -11.04 -5.23
CA LEU A 63 -8.78 -9.82 -5.66
C LEU A 63 -7.79 -9.33 -4.59
N ILE A 64 -8.22 -9.28 -3.32
CA ILE A 64 -7.36 -8.94 -2.19
C ILE A 64 -6.22 -9.98 -2.04
N THR A 65 -6.49 -11.25 -2.31
CA THR A 65 -5.46 -12.30 -2.32
C THR A 65 -4.42 -12.07 -3.42
N LEU A 66 -4.85 -11.73 -4.64
CA LEU A 66 -3.94 -11.41 -5.74
C LEU A 66 -3.06 -10.18 -5.40
N TRP A 67 -3.66 -9.14 -4.83
CA TRP A 67 -2.94 -7.98 -4.30
C TRP A 67 -1.93 -8.39 -3.22
N GLY A 68 -2.34 -9.22 -2.26
CA GLY A 68 -1.50 -9.72 -1.18
C GLY A 68 -0.29 -10.50 -1.70
N ILE A 69 -0.51 -11.47 -2.60
CA ILE A 69 0.55 -12.25 -3.25
C ILE A 69 1.55 -11.33 -3.95
N ARG A 70 1.06 -10.37 -4.74
CA ARG A 70 1.88 -9.42 -5.48
C ARG A 70 2.73 -8.55 -4.56
N LEU A 71 2.13 -7.99 -3.51
CA LEU A 71 2.83 -7.13 -2.56
C LEU A 71 3.82 -7.93 -1.69
N THR A 72 3.45 -9.11 -1.21
CA THR A 72 4.35 -10.04 -0.51
C THR A 72 5.55 -10.40 -1.39
N PHE A 73 5.34 -10.76 -2.66
CA PHE A 73 6.41 -11.05 -3.61
C PHE A 73 7.33 -9.84 -3.81
N ASN A 74 6.76 -8.65 -4.02
CA ASN A 74 7.53 -7.42 -4.23
C ASN A 74 8.36 -7.03 -3.00
N PHE A 75 7.82 -7.24 -1.79
CA PHE A 75 8.53 -7.00 -0.54
C PHE A 75 9.64 -8.05 -0.30
N ALA A 76 9.35 -9.32 -0.59
CA ALA A 76 10.31 -10.42 -0.45
C ALA A 76 11.54 -10.26 -1.35
N ARG A 77 11.34 -9.96 -2.64
CA ARG A 77 12.46 -9.75 -3.57
C ARG A 77 13.34 -8.55 -3.20
N LYS A 78 12.77 -7.55 -2.53
CA LYS A 78 13.49 -6.38 -1.99
C LYS A 78 14.20 -6.67 -0.66
N GLY A 79 14.05 -7.88 -0.10
CA GLY A 79 14.74 -8.33 1.10
C GLY A 79 13.99 -8.08 2.41
N GLY A 80 12.72 -7.68 2.39
CA GLY A 80 11.98 -7.29 3.60
C GLY A 80 11.75 -8.42 4.63
N TYR A 81 11.87 -9.69 4.22
CA TYR A 81 11.82 -10.86 5.11
C TYR A 81 13.20 -11.36 5.56
N ARG A 82 14.30 -10.72 5.13
CA ARG A 82 15.65 -11.07 5.59
C ARG A 82 15.92 -10.47 6.96
N ALA A 83 16.79 -11.09 7.74
CA ALA A 83 17.29 -10.50 8.98
C ALA A 83 17.94 -9.13 8.69
N GLY A 84 17.55 -8.09 9.44
CA GLY A 84 17.99 -6.72 9.20
C GLY A 84 17.34 -6.03 7.98
N GLY A 85 16.36 -6.65 7.33
CA GLY A 85 15.58 -6.07 6.22
C GLY A 85 14.56 -5.01 6.66
N GLU A 86 14.92 -4.18 7.64
CA GLU A 86 14.09 -3.08 8.12
C GLU A 86 13.92 -2.01 7.02
N ASP A 87 12.72 -1.47 6.88
CA ASP A 87 12.52 -0.30 6.02
C ASP A 87 13.36 0.87 6.54
N TYR A 88 14.23 1.38 5.66
CA TYR A 88 15.17 2.45 5.98
C TYR A 88 14.50 3.70 6.57
N ARG A 89 13.21 3.93 6.26
CA ARG A 89 12.40 5.04 6.79
C ARG A 89 12.32 5.00 8.32
N TRP A 90 12.24 3.81 8.92
CA TRP A 90 12.20 3.67 10.38
C TRP A 90 13.50 4.11 11.03
N LYS A 91 14.65 3.82 10.41
CA LYS A 91 15.96 4.30 10.88
C LYS A 91 16.06 5.83 10.81
N VAL A 92 15.57 6.43 9.71
CA VAL A 92 15.56 7.90 9.55
C VAL A 92 14.67 8.55 10.60
N LEU A 93 13.42 8.09 10.78
CA LEU A 93 12.51 8.62 11.79
C LEU A 93 13.06 8.48 13.21
N ARG A 94 13.65 7.32 13.54
CA ARG A 94 14.26 7.07 14.85
C ARG A 94 15.41 8.03 15.16
N SER A 95 16.19 8.41 14.16
CA SER A 95 17.29 9.37 14.33
C SER A 95 16.82 10.81 14.60
N GLN A 96 15.55 11.12 14.30
CA GLN A 96 14.96 12.46 14.46
C GLN A 96 14.19 12.61 15.78
N MET A 97 14.15 11.57 16.62
CA MET A 97 13.35 11.53 17.84
C MET A 97 14.14 10.99 19.04
N PRO A 98 13.91 11.50 20.26
CA PRO A 98 14.42 10.86 21.46
C PRO A 98 13.78 9.46 21.63
N PRO A 99 14.48 8.49 22.25
CA PRO A 99 14.03 7.10 22.33
C PRO A 99 12.60 6.90 22.87
N TRP A 100 12.20 7.67 23.89
CA TRP A 100 10.87 7.56 24.48
C TRP A 100 9.76 8.01 23.51
N ARG A 101 9.97 9.09 22.74
CA ARG A 101 9.01 9.55 21.71
C ARG A 101 8.87 8.52 20.61
N PHE A 102 9.98 7.89 20.23
CA PHE A 102 9.96 6.84 19.22
C PHE A 102 9.18 5.61 19.69
N GLN A 103 9.23 5.23 20.97
CA GLN A 103 8.41 4.12 21.49
C GLN A 103 6.91 4.48 21.52
N LEU A 104 6.55 5.72 21.86
CA LEU A 104 5.16 6.18 21.73
C LEU A 104 4.69 6.13 20.26
N PHE A 105 5.54 6.60 19.35
CA PHE A 105 5.28 6.51 17.91
C PHE A 105 5.15 5.05 17.44
N ASN A 106 5.98 4.14 17.96
CA ASN A 106 5.88 2.71 17.67
C ASN A 106 4.52 2.14 18.10
N VAL A 107 4.08 2.42 19.33
CA VAL A 107 2.79 1.91 19.83
C VAL A 107 1.63 2.52 19.05
N PHE A 108 1.53 3.84 19.00
CA PHE A 108 0.33 4.50 18.47
C PHE A 108 0.27 4.51 16.95
N PHE A 109 1.41 4.68 16.27
CA PHE A 109 1.44 4.80 14.82
C PHE A 109 1.85 3.49 14.12
N ILE A 110 3.03 2.95 14.42
CA ILE A 110 3.55 1.76 13.72
C ILE A 110 2.68 0.53 14.01
N THR A 111 2.31 0.33 15.27
CA THR A 111 1.50 -0.81 15.69
C THR A 111 0.03 -0.52 15.49
N LEU A 112 -0.56 0.42 16.25
CA LEU A 112 -2.01 0.56 16.29
C LEU A 112 -2.59 1.15 15.01
N TYR A 113 -2.18 2.37 14.63
CA TYR A 113 -2.77 3.07 13.49
C TYR A 113 -2.67 2.26 12.18
N GLN A 114 -1.49 1.72 11.87
CA GLN A 114 -1.31 0.94 10.64
C GLN A 114 -2.16 -0.34 10.62
N ASN A 115 -2.18 -1.13 11.71
CA ASN A 115 -2.99 -2.35 11.74
C ASN A 115 -4.51 -2.06 11.80
N VAL A 116 -4.92 -0.95 12.42
CA VAL A 116 -6.31 -0.49 12.35
C VAL A 116 -6.69 -0.13 10.92
N ILE A 117 -5.82 0.56 10.17
CA ILE A 117 -6.08 0.83 8.74
C ILE A 117 -6.22 -0.47 7.94
N LEU A 118 -5.38 -1.48 8.17
CA LEU A 118 -5.49 -2.78 7.49
C LEU A 118 -6.85 -3.44 7.72
N LEU A 119 -7.43 -3.29 8.91
CA LEU A 119 -8.81 -3.72 9.15
C LEU A 119 -9.79 -2.82 8.40
N LEU A 120 -9.71 -1.50 8.57
CA LEU A 120 -10.65 -0.53 8.00
C LEU A 120 -10.77 -0.63 6.47
N ILE A 121 -9.68 -0.82 5.74
CA ILE A 121 -9.69 -0.96 4.27
C ILE A 121 -10.42 -2.23 3.80
N THR A 122 -10.57 -3.24 4.67
CA THR A 122 -11.35 -4.46 4.39
C THR A 122 -12.81 -4.38 4.82
N LEU A 123 -13.19 -3.37 5.62
CA LEU A 123 -14.57 -3.23 6.11
C LEU A 123 -15.64 -2.98 5.04
N PRO A 124 -15.36 -2.53 3.79
CA PRO A 124 -16.37 -2.62 2.74
C PRO A 124 -16.92 -4.04 2.55
N MET A 125 -16.16 -5.10 2.90
CA MET A 125 -16.66 -6.47 2.91
C MET A 125 -17.68 -6.75 4.02
N LEU A 126 -17.66 -5.99 5.12
CA LEU A 126 -18.75 -6.01 6.09
C LEU A 126 -20.04 -5.46 5.44
N THR A 127 -19.96 -4.36 4.69
CA THR A 127 -21.10 -3.82 3.94
C THR A 127 -21.63 -4.83 2.94
N MET A 128 -20.75 -5.54 2.21
CA MET A 128 -21.16 -6.62 1.31
C MET A 128 -21.84 -7.77 2.08
N PHE A 129 -21.27 -8.19 3.21
CA PHE A 129 -21.80 -9.26 4.03
C PHE A 129 -23.18 -8.94 4.61
N THR A 130 -23.44 -7.69 5.03
CA THR A 130 -24.75 -7.29 5.56
C THR A 130 -25.82 -7.17 4.47
N HIS A 131 -25.42 -6.90 3.23
CA HIS A 131 -26.30 -6.80 2.06
C HIS A 131 -26.17 -8.01 1.10
N ARG A 132 -25.76 -9.16 1.66
CA ARG A 132 -25.70 -10.44 0.94
C ARG A 132 -27.09 -10.82 0.41
N GLY A 133 -27.11 -11.51 -0.73
CA GLY A 133 -28.35 -11.85 -1.43
C GLY A 133 -28.73 -10.85 -2.54
N THR A 134 -27.99 -9.76 -2.67
CA THR A 134 -27.98 -8.97 -3.92
C THR A 134 -27.14 -9.68 -4.97
N GLU A 135 -27.62 -9.75 -6.21
CA GLU A 135 -26.92 -10.45 -7.28
C GLU A 135 -25.60 -9.76 -7.65
N PHE A 136 -24.63 -10.56 -8.11
CA PHE A 136 -23.41 -10.06 -8.72
C PHE A 136 -23.73 -9.55 -10.13
N GLY A 137 -23.62 -8.24 -10.34
CA GLY A 137 -24.10 -7.60 -11.55
C GLY A 137 -23.00 -7.00 -12.44
N PRO A 138 -23.39 -6.31 -13.53
CA PRO A 138 -22.45 -5.65 -14.44
C PRO A 138 -21.52 -4.63 -13.76
N LEU A 139 -22.00 -3.90 -12.74
CA LEU A 139 -21.17 -2.96 -11.99
C LEU A 139 -20.08 -3.66 -11.18
N ASP A 140 -20.37 -4.85 -10.64
CA ASP A 140 -19.36 -5.67 -9.97
C ASP A 140 -18.27 -6.12 -10.94
N LEU A 141 -18.64 -6.51 -12.17
CA LEU A 141 -17.68 -6.84 -13.22
C LEU A 141 -16.79 -5.65 -13.60
N VAL A 142 -17.37 -4.45 -13.75
CA VAL A 142 -16.60 -3.23 -14.01
C VAL A 142 -15.62 -2.94 -12.87
N ALA A 143 -16.07 -3.07 -11.61
CA ALA A 143 -15.21 -2.92 -10.44
C ALA A 143 -14.08 -3.99 -10.42
N THR A 144 -14.38 -5.25 -10.77
CA THR A 144 -13.37 -6.32 -10.89
C THR A 144 -12.31 -5.96 -11.92
N VAL A 145 -12.73 -5.54 -13.13
CA VAL A 145 -11.80 -5.15 -14.19
C VAL A 145 -10.97 -3.92 -13.78
N ALA A 146 -11.59 -2.94 -13.13
CA ALA A 146 -10.89 -1.77 -12.61
C ALA A 146 -9.83 -2.13 -11.56
N PHE A 147 -10.16 -3.03 -10.62
CA PHE A 147 -9.21 -3.54 -9.63
C PHE A 147 -8.04 -4.24 -10.32
N LEU A 148 -8.31 -5.16 -11.25
CA LEU A 148 -7.28 -5.90 -11.98
C LEU A 148 -6.39 -4.96 -12.81
N GLY A 149 -6.98 -3.95 -13.46
CA GLY A 149 -6.22 -2.92 -14.17
C GLY A 149 -5.27 -2.15 -13.25
N CYS A 150 -5.73 -1.79 -12.04
CA CYS A 150 -4.88 -1.16 -11.03
C CYS A 150 -3.79 -2.12 -10.54
N LEU A 151 -4.11 -3.39 -10.28
CA LEU A 151 -3.14 -4.41 -9.87
C LEU A 151 -2.03 -4.59 -10.91
N VAL A 152 -2.38 -4.63 -12.21
CA VAL A 152 -1.41 -4.66 -13.32
C VAL A 152 -0.57 -3.39 -13.33
N GLY A 153 -1.20 -2.21 -13.23
CA GLY A 153 -0.50 -0.92 -13.17
C GLY A 153 0.51 -0.85 -12.02
N GLU A 154 0.12 -1.28 -10.83
CA GLU A 154 0.99 -1.35 -9.65
C GLU A 154 2.15 -2.32 -9.87
N THR A 155 1.88 -3.49 -10.46
CA THR A 155 2.89 -4.50 -10.79
C THR A 155 3.93 -3.96 -11.78
N VAL A 156 3.48 -3.26 -12.84
CA VAL A 156 4.38 -2.63 -13.82
C VAL A 156 5.22 -1.54 -13.16
N ALA A 157 4.60 -0.66 -12.34
CA ALA A 157 5.32 0.39 -11.62
C ALA A 157 6.42 -0.19 -10.71
N ASP A 158 6.09 -1.20 -9.91
CA ASP A 158 7.07 -1.86 -9.05
C ASP A 158 8.16 -2.59 -9.83
N GLN A 159 7.82 -3.20 -10.97
CA GLN A 159 8.81 -3.86 -11.83
C GLN A 159 9.79 -2.85 -12.44
N GLN A 160 9.30 -1.70 -12.90
CA GLN A 160 10.14 -0.61 -13.41
C GLN A 160 11.10 -0.12 -12.31
N GLN A 161 10.59 0.11 -11.10
CA GLN A 161 11.41 0.54 -9.96
C GLN A 161 12.44 -0.52 -9.55
N TRP A 162 12.05 -1.80 -9.55
CA TRP A 162 12.95 -2.92 -9.26
C TRP A 162 14.12 -3.00 -10.25
N LEU A 163 13.83 -2.96 -11.55
CA LEU A 163 14.85 -2.99 -12.61
C LEU A 163 15.81 -1.81 -12.47
N PHE A 164 15.28 -0.60 -12.24
CA PHE A 164 16.09 0.60 -12.02
C PHE A 164 17.05 0.43 -10.82
N GLN A 165 16.55 -0.03 -9.66
CA GLN A 165 17.40 -0.18 -8.48
C GLN A 165 18.48 -1.26 -8.66
N ARG A 166 18.17 -2.35 -9.38
CA ARG A 166 19.16 -3.39 -9.71
C ARG A 166 20.27 -2.85 -10.60
N GLU A 167 19.91 -2.11 -11.64
CA GLU A 167 20.92 -1.54 -12.55
C GLU A 167 21.77 -0.50 -11.85
N LYS A 168 21.13 0.36 -11.05
CA LYS A 168 21.83 1.33 -10.20
C LYS A 168 22.83 0.66 -9.26
N ALA A 169 22.44 -0.43 -8.59
CA ALA A 169 23.34 -1.18 -7.72
C ALA A 169 24.51 -1.80 -8.48
N ARG A 170 24.26 -2.34 -9.69
CA ARG A 170 25.31 -2.89 -10.57
C ARG A 170 26.30 -1.81 -11.01
N THR A 171 25.81 -0.64 -11.43
CA THR A 171 26.64 0.51 -11.81
C THR A 171 27.56 0.92 -10.66
N LEU A 172 27.01 1.08 -9.45
CA LEU A 172 27.79 1.42 -8.25
C LEU A 172 28.84 0.36 -7.91
N ALA A 173 28.49 -0.93 -8.02
CA ALA A 173 29.43 -2.03 -7.76
C ALA A 173 30.60 -2.07 -8.77
N SER A 174 30.41 -1.52 -9.97
CA SER A 174 31.47 -1.38 -10.98
C SER A 174 32.36 -0.14 -10.80
N GLY A 175 32.15 0.63 -9.73
CA GLY A 175 32.87 1.89 -9.47
C GLY A 175 32.36 3.09 -10.29
N ASN A 176 31.31 2.89 -11.10
CA ASN A 176 30.71 3.94 -11.92
C ASN A 176 29.60 4.70 -11.16
N VAL A 177 29.32 5.93 -11.59
CA VAL A 177 28.25 6.76 -11.03
C VAL A 177 27.01 6.67 -11.93
N PRO A 178 25.84 6.26 -11.41
CA PRO A 178 24.60 6.27 -12.17
C PRO A 178 24.25 7.68 -12.66
N ALA A 179 23.83 7.82 -13.92
CA ALA A 179 23.45 9.11 -14.51
C ALA A 179 22.39 9.85 -13.68
N ARG A 180 21.44 9.12 -13.06
CA ARG A 180 20.47 9.66 -12.10
C ARG A 180 20.29 8.73 -10.91
N GLY A 181 19.98 9.35 -9.77
CA GLY A 181 19.67 8.64 -8.53
C GLY A 181 18.26 8.07 -8.42
N PHE A 182 17.37 8.43 -9.36
CA PHE A 182 15.93 8.15 -9.32
C PHE A 182 15.38 7.88 -10.73
N LEU A 183 14.26 7.15 -10.79
CA LEU A 183 13.61 6.74 -12.03
C LEU A 183 12.68 7.84 -12.56
N THR A 184 12.74 8.11 -13.87
CA THR A 184 12.00 9.20 -14.55
C THR A 184 11.33 8.76 -15.85
N THR A 185 11.37 7.46 -16.19
CA THR A 185 10.86 6.88 -17.43
C THR A 185 9.71 5.90 -17.15
N GLY A 186 8.99 5.48 -18.20
CA GLY A 186 7.83 4.60 -18.05
C GLY A 186 6.70 5.29 -17.27
N LEU A 187 6.09 4.59 -16.32
CA LEU A 187 5.02 5.18 -15.49
C LEU A 187 5.54 6.32 -14.61
N PHE A 188 6.83 6.30 -14.28
CA PHE A 188 7.50 7.37 -13.55
C PHE A 188 7.66 8.65 -14.39
N SER A 189 7.40 8.62 -15.70
CA SER A 189 7.38 9.85 -16.48
C SER A 189 6.11 10.69 -16.26
N VAL A 190 5.00 10.08 -15.82
CA VAL A 190 3.68 10.73 -15.67
C VAL A 190 3.21 10.85 -14.22
N SER A 191 3.76 10.04 -13.31
CA SER A 191 3.54 10.13 -11.86
C SER A 191 4.83 9.80 -11.13
N ARG A 192 5.16 10.50 -10.04
CA ARG A 192 6.36 10.19 -9.25
C ARG A 192 6.19 8.96 -8.36
N HIS A 193 4.94 8.64 -8.01
CA HIS A 193 4.57 7.48 -7.20
C HIS A 193 3.38 6.72 -7.85
N PRO A 194 3.56 6.14 -9.04
CA PRO A 194 2.48 5.47 -9.76
C PRO A 194 1.98 4.21 -9.02
N ASN A 195 2.87 3.47 -8.37
CA ASN A 195 2.51 2.34 -7.51
C ASN A 195 1.60 2.77 -6.35
N PHE A 196 1.87 3.92 -5.73
CA PHE A 196 1.03 4.45 -4.65
C PHE A 196 -0.38 4.80 -5.15
N PHE A 197 -0.48 5.37 -6.36
CA PHE A 197 -1.78 5.66 -6.96
C PHE A 197 -2.59 4.38 -7.17
N PHE A 198 -2.00 3.37 -7.81
CA PHE A 198 -2.69 2.11 -8.07
C PHE A 198 -3.06 1.34 -6.80
N GLU A 199 -2.22 1.37 -5.76
CA GLU A 199 -2.54 0.78 -4.47
C GLU A 199 -3.77 1.46 -3.85
N GLN A 200 -3.78 2.79 -3.76
CA GLN A 200 -4.94 3.53 -3.24
C GLN A 200 -6.21 3.26 -4.08
N SER A 201 -6.09 3.28 -5.41
CA SER A 201 -7.22 3.02 -6.31
C SER A 201 -7.85 1.64 -6.09
N GLN A 202 -7.06 0.59 -5.84
CA GLN A 202 -7.59 -0.75 -5.52
C GLN A 202 -8.49 -0.73 -4.28
N TRP A 203 -8.10 -0.02 -3.22
CA TRP A 203 -8.89 0.07 -1.99
C TRP A 203 -10.13 0.95 -2.13
N TRP A 204 -10.08 1.99 -2.97
CA TRP A 204 -11.28 2.72 -3.38
C TRP A 204 -12.24 1.84 -4.19
N VAL A 205 -11.73 0.92 -5.02
CA VAL A 205 -12.56 -0.06 -5.72
C VAL A 205 -13.19 -1.07 -4.76
N VAL A 206 -12.46 -1.56 -3.74
CA VAL A 206 -13.02 -2.40 -2.66
C VAL A 206 -14.15 -1.67 -1.93
N PHE A 207 -14.00 -0.38 -1.67
CA PHE A 207 -15.08 0.46 -1.16
C PHE A 207 -16.30 0.50 -2.10
N PHE A 208 -16.09 0.68 -3.41
CA PHE A 208 -17.18 0.69 -4.38
C PHE A 208 -17.95 -0.63 -4.46
N PHE A 209 -17.31 -1.79 -4.30
CA PHE A 209 -18.04 -3.06 -4.16
C PHE A 209 -19.02 -3.05 -2.98
N GLY A 210 -18.65 -2.43 -1.86
CA GLY A 210 -19.54 -2.25 -0.71
C GLY A 210 -20.72 -1.34 -1.05
N CYS A 211 -20.46 -0.24 -1.77
CA CYS A 211 -21.50 0.67 -2.23
C CYS A 211 -22.48 0.03 -3.22
N ILE A 212 -21.97 -0.82 -4.13
CA ILE A 212 -22.79 -1.59 -5.08
C ILE A 212 -23.72 -2.52 -4.30
N ALA A 213 -23.18 -3.29 -3.34
CA ALA A 213 -23.97 -4.21 -2.51
C ALA A 213 -25.07 -3.48 -1.73
N ALA A 214 -24.77 -2.30 -1.18
CA ALA A 214 -25.72 -1.51 -0.41
C ALA A 214 -26.66 -0.63 -1.24
N GLY A 215 -26.43 -0.50 -2.56
CA GLY A 215 -27.14 0.44 -3.41
C GLY A 215 -26.95 1.92 -3.02
N SER A 216 -25.88 2.25 -2.30
CA SER A 216 -25.64 3.60 -1.77
C SER A 216 -24.15 3.87 -1.55
N ILE A 217 -23.71 5.07 -1.93
CA ILE A 217 -22.33 5.55 -1.70
C ILE A 217 -22.10 6.07 -0.26
N TRP A 218 -23.16 6.27 0.51
CA TRP A 218 -23.10 6.80 1.88
C TRP A 218 -22.79 5.69 2.89
N GLN A 219 -21.59 5.11 2.79
CA GLN A 219 -21.13 4.03 3.64
C GLN A 219 -19.98 4.50 4.54
N TRP A 220 -20.11 4.30 5.86
CA TRP A 220 -19.07 4.68 6.83
C TRP A 220 -17.74 3.93 6.61
N THR A 221 -17.79 2.78 5.92
CA THR A 221 -16.62 1.96 5.55
C THR A 221 -15.69 2.68 4.55
N ILE A 222 -16.10 3.84 4.01
CA ILE A 222 -15.23 4.76 3.26
C ILE A 222 -14.00 5.20 4.06
N LEU A 223 -14.11 5.19 5.40
CA LEU A 223 -13.06 5.64 6.31
C LEU A 223 -11.72 4.92 6.06
N GLY A 224 -11.76 3.62 5.71
CA GLY A 224 -10.55 2.86 5.37
C GLY A 224 -9.79 3.46 4.18
N ALA A 225 -10.47 3.69 3.05
CA ALA A 225 -9.86 4.25 1.85
C ALA A 225 -9.34 5.68 2.07
N VAL A 226 -10.08 6.50 2.82
CA VAL A 226 -9.67 7.88 3.16
C VAL A 226 -8.43 7.91 4.06
N LEU A 227 -8.40 7.08 5.11
CA LEU A 227 -7.25 7.03 6.02
C LEU A 227 -6.02 6.44 5.35
N LEU A 228 -6.18 5.42 4.49
CA LEU A 228 -5.10 4.91 3.66
C LEU A 228 -4.54 6.01 2.74
N THR A 229 -5.41 6.76 2.07
CA THR A 229 -5.02 7.89 1.22
C THR A 229 -4.22 8.94 2.01
N THR A 230 -4.65 9.24 3.23
CA THR A 230 -3.95 10.18 4.12
C THR A 230 -2.57 9.68 4.55
N LEU A 231 -2.45 8.40 4.90
CA LEU A 231 -1.17 7.74 5.20
C LEU A 231 -0.21 7.81 4.00
N PHE A 232 -0.71 7.58 2.80
CA PHE A 232 0.08 7.65 1.57
C PHE A 232 0.54 9.07 1.23
N LEU A 233 -0.26 10.10 1.54
CA LEU A 233 0.17 11.50 1.41
C LEU A 233 1.36 11.81 2.34
N GLY A 234 1.30 11.35 3.60
CA GLY A 234 2.41 11.47 4.54
C GLY A 234 3.66 10.71 4.06
N SER A 235 3.48 9.47 3.62
CA SER A 235 4.55 8.63 3.08
C SER A 235 5.21 9.21 1.83
N THR A 236 4.41 9.80 0.94
CA THR A 236 4.88 10.50 -0.27
C THR A 236 5.78 11.67 0.12
N ARG A 237 5.30 12.58 0.97
CA ARG A 237 6.07 13.75 1.43
C ARG A 237 7.37 13.33 2.09
N PHE A 238 7.34 12.32 2.94
CA PHE A 238 8.53 11.83 3.64
C PHE A 238 9.56 11.23 2.67
N THR A 239 9.11 10.38 1.75
CA THR A 239 10.00 9.72 0.77
C THR A 239 10.60 10.72 -0.22
N GLU A 240 9.81 11.73 -0.63
CA GLU A 240 10.32 12.82 -1.48
C GLU A 240 11.32 13.71 -0.76
N ALA A 241 11.13 14.00 0.54
CA ALA A 241 12.09 14.75 1.33
C ALA A 241 13.45 14.03 1.42
N ILE A 242 13.45 12.71 1.63
CA ILE A 242 14.67 11.90 1.62
C ILE A 242 15.32 11.87 0.23
N SER A 243 14.52 11.78 -0.82
CA SER A 243 15.04 11.80 -2.20
C SER A 243 15.68 13.15 -2.54
N SER A 244 15.05 14.25 -2.11
CA SER A 244 15.53 15.62 -2.32
C SER A 244 16.82 15.92 -1.58
N SER A 245 16.98 15.39 -0.35
CA SER A 245 18.22 15.56 0.41
C SER A 245 19.41 14.80 -0.20
N LYS A 246 19.13 13.74 -0.97
CA LYS A 246 20.15 12.91 -1.61
C LYS A 246 20.49 13.33 -3.04
N TYR A 247 19.52 13.85 -3.80
CA TYR A 247 19.68 14.15 -5.22
C TYR A 247 19.22 15.58 -5.54
N PRO A 248 20.15 16.53 -5.77
CA PRO A 248 19.79 17.93 -6.07
C PRO A 248 18.84 18.07 -7.27
N ASN A 249 19.04 17.25 -8.31
CA ASN A 249 18.21 17.27 -9.53
C ASN A 249 16.80 16.70 -9.32
N TYR A 250 16.45 16.19 -8.13
CA TYR A 250 15.10 15.68 -7.85
C TYR A 250 14.04 16.80 -7.86
N ALA A 251 14.41 18.02 -7.49
CA ALA A 251 13.51 19.18 -7.53
C ALA A 251 12.99 19.47 -8.96
N LEU A 252 13.85 19.28 -9.98
CA LEU A 252 13.45 19.43 -11.39
C LEU A 252 12.38 18.39 -11.79
N TYR A 253 12.54 17.16 -11.29
CA TYR A 253 11.55 16.11 -11.50
C TYR A 253 10.24 16.39 -10.75
N GLN A 254 10.30 16.94 -9.53
CA GLN A 254 9.11 17.36 -8.79
C GLN A 254 8.35 18.50 -9.47
N ALA A 255 9.06 19.44 -10.10
CA ALA A 255 8.43 20.54 -10.82
C ALA A 255 7.69 20.07 -12.10
N ARG A 256 8.17 18.98 -12.73
CA ARG A 256 7.71 18.52 -14.03
C ARG A 256 6.63 17.45 -13.99
N THR A 257 6.77 16.46 -13.10
CA THR A 257 5.95 15.24 -13.09
C THR A 257 4.93 15.30 -11.97
N SER A 258 3.70 14.83 -12.15
CA SER A 258 2.69 14.79 -11.07
C SER A 258 3.16 13.92 -9.89
N ALA A 259 2.81 14.25 -8.65
CA ALA A 259 3.22 13.47 -7.49
C ALA A 259 2.58 12.08 -7.48
N LEU A 260 1.25 12.02 -7.56
CA LEU A 260 0.49 10.79 -7.33
C LEU A 260 -0.40 10.44 -8.53
N ILE A 261 -1.36 11.31 -8.86
CA ILE A 261 -2.29 11.08 -9.98
C ILE A 261 -1.52 11.16 -11.30
N PRO A 262 -1.48 10.10 -12.13
CA PRO A 262 -0.81 10.13 -13.42
C PRO A 262 -1.33 11.28 -14.29
N TRP A 263 -0.43 12.14 -14.75
CA TRP A 263 -0.78 13.31 -15.55
C TRP A 263 0.29 13.65 -16.56
N PHE A 264 -0.07 14.39 -17.60
CA PHE A 264 0.88 14.87 -18.59
C PHE A 264 1.96 15.75 -17.93
N PRO A 265 3.25 15.51 -18.22
CA PRO A 265 4.33 16.32 -17.66
C PRO A 265 4.19 17.78 -18.06
N LYS A 266 4.47 18.70 -17.13
CA LYS A 266 4.47 20.13 -17.44
C LYS A 266 5.55 20.44 -18.47
N ARG A 267 5.19 21.18 -19.52
CA ARG A 267 6.15 21.72 -20.49
C ARG A 267 6.86 22.92 -19.86
N GLY A 268 8.20 22.94 -19.86
CA GLY A 268 8.98 24.15 -19.53
C GLY A 268 10.00 24.07 -18.39
N ALA A 269 10.12 22.96 -17.65
CA ALA A 269 11.24 22.78 -16.70
C ALA A 269 12.36 21.96 -17.36
N ALA A 270 13.21 22.66 -18.11
CA ALA A 270 14.43 22.22 -18.78
C ALA A 270 14.39 20.86 -19.51
N ALA A 271 14.18 20.94 -20.82
CA ALA A 271 14.86 20.07 -21.76
C ALA A 271 16.33 20.53 -21.87
N GLU A 272 17.13 20.27 -20.84
CA GLU A 272 18.58 20.37 -20.83
C GLU A 272 19.05 19.21 -19.95
N THR A 273 19.96 18.31 -20.30
CA THR A 273 20.74 17.96 -21.50
C THR A 273 21.29 16.56 -21.17
N ALA A 274 21.46 15.71 -22.18
CA ALA A 274 22.28 14.47 -22.21
C ALA A 274 22.06 13.42 -21.09
#